data_AF-A0A8I2ZTP6-F1
#
_entry.id   AF-A0A8I2ZTP6-F1
#
_cell.length_a   1.000
_cell.length_b   1.000
_cell.length_c   1.000
_cell.angle_alpha   90.00
_cell.angle_beta   90.00
_cell.angle_gamma   90.00
#
_symmetry.space_group_name_H-M   'P 1'
#
loop_
_entity.id
_entity.type
_entity.pdbx_description
1 polymer ?
#
loop_
_entity_poly.entity_id
_entity_poly.type
_entity_poly.pdbx_seq_one_letter_code
_entity_poly.pdbx_strand_id
1 'polypeptide(L)'
;MPLPDFTSPAVFPAFANLPLGSNIPPPPSKTSNDPPPYAPGDAPDASAPPTYTPVPATTTHFLLAEVKQNMTITKPTLIATDRAGADFAITFEDRGIDLRPVKSGWTVVVPGATRTSPAEGKRGFVRVGEGRGTCVHYLPAGLERVLDLGRQLGEAARGGEAAVCAGCEKEETEGDALMRCTGCGRARYCSKVCQKKDWGEGGHKVDCKVFKAMAVTWGA
;
A
#
# COMPACT_ATOMS: atom_id res chain seq x y z
N MET A 1 0.72 14.14 -3.50
CA MET A 1 -0.43 14.12 -4.43
C MET A 1 -1.69 14.29 -3.58
N PRO A 2 -2.81 14.80 -4.11
CA PRO A 2 -4.07 14.66 -3.39
C PRO A 2 -4.35 13.16 -3.17
N LEU A 3 -5.01 12.82 -2.06
CA LEU A 3 -5.42 11.45 -1.79
C LEU A 3 -6.30 10.95 -2.96
N PRO A 4 -6.04 9.77 -3.54
CA PRO A 4 -6.85 9.27 -4.63
C PRO A 4 -8.28 8.95 -4.17
N ASP A 5 -9.23 8.95 -5.11
CA ASP A 5 -10.59 8.50 -4.85
C ASP A 5 -10.64 6.96 -4.77
N PHE A 6 -10.70 6.42 -3.54
CA PHE A 6 -10.76 4.98 -3.27
C PHE A 6 -12.03 4.28 -3.78
N THR A 7 -13.04 5.05 -4.20
CA THR A 7 -14.23 4.50 -4.83
C THR A 7 -14.05 4.30 -6.34
N SER A 8 -13.10 5.00 -6.96
CA SER A 8 -12.93 5.03 -8.41
C SER A 8 -12.28 3.74 -8.96
N PRO A 9 -12.97 2.96 -9.81
CA PRO A 9 -12.38 1.81 -10.47
C PRO A 9 -11.39 2.19 -11.58
N ALA A 10 -11.36 3.46 -12.02
CA ALA A 10 -10.35 3.95 -12.95
C ALA A 10 -9.00 4.18 -12.24
N VAL A 11 -9.04 4.68 -11.01
CA VAL A 11 -7.86 4.86 -10.15
C VAL A 11 -7.39 3.52 -9.60
N PHE A 12 -8.32 2.67 -9.16
CA PHE A 12 -8.05 1.36 -8.58
C PHE A 12 -8.70 0.23 -9.41
N PRO A 13 -8.14 -0.06 -10.60
CA PRO A 13 -8.68 -1.08 -11.50
C PRO A 13 -8.49 -2.50 -10.94
N ALA A 14 -9.44 -3.37 -11.25
CA ALA A 14 -9.26 -4.81 -11.11
C ALA A 14 -8.19 -5.31 -12.09
N PHE A 15 -7.57 -6.44 -11.78
CA PHE A 15 -6.56 -7.11 -12.61
C PHE A 15 -7.05 -7.28 -14.05
N ALA A 16 -8.30 -7.70 -14.26
CA ALA A 16 -8.86 -7.92 -15.58
C ALA A 16 -8.91 -6.64 -16.46
N ASN A 17 -8.88 -5.47 -15.83
CA ASN A 17 -8.97 -4.16 -16.48
C ASN A 17 -7.61 -3.44 -16.57
N LEU A 18 -6.52 -4.08 -16.13
CA LEU A 18 -5.19 -3.51 -16.28
C LEU A 18 -4.77 -3.45 -17.76
N PRO A 19 -4.07 -2.39 -18.18
CA PRO A 19 -3.46 -2.32 -19.49
C PRO A 19 -2.53 -3.51 -19.72
N LEU A 20 -2.49 -4.01 -20.96
CA LEU A 20 -1.50 -5.00 -21.36
C LEU A 20 -0.12 -4.34 -21.42
N GLY A 21 0.87 -4.94 -20.76
CA GLY A 21 2.25 -4.53 -20.92
C GLY A 21 2.71 -4.81 -22.35
N SER A 22 3.39 -3.86 -22.98
CA SER A 22 4.11 -4.14 -24.22
C SER A 22 5.11 -5.26 -23.93
N ASN A 23 5.01 -6.37 -24.68
CA ASN A 23 5.98 -7.45 -24.66
C ASN A 23 7.31 -6.91 -25.23
N ILE A 24 8.05 -6.13 -24.45
CA ILE A 24 9.44 -5.80 -24.75
C ILE A 24 10.25 -7.01 -24.27
N PRO A 25 10.93 -7.74 -25.18
CA PRO A 25 11.86 -8.79 -24.77
C PRO A 25 12.89 -8.21 -23.80
N PRO A 26 13.35 -8.98 -22.80
CA PRO A 26 14.40 -8.50 -21.91
C PRO A 26 15.61 -8.06 -22.75
N PRO A 27 16.25 -6.91 -22.44
CA PRO A 27 17.49 -6.52 -23.10
C PRO A 27 18.54 -7.62 -22.89
N PRO A 28 19.44 -7.86 -23.88
CA PRO A 28 20.47 -8.86 -23.73
C PRO A 28 21.35 -8.55 -22.52
N SER A 29 21.43 -9.51 -21.60
CA SER A 29 22.19 -9.47 -20.35
C SER A 29 23.60 -8.92 -20.57
N LYS A 30 23.89 -7.73 -20.04
CA LYS A 30 25.27 -7.27 -19.88
C LYS A 30 25.77 -7.73 -18.52
N THR A 31 26.68 -8.70 -18.56
CA THR A 31 27.42 -9.21 -17.41
C THR A 31 28.39 -8.14 -16.93
N SER A 32 28.08 -7.48 -15.82
CA SER A 32 29.11 -6.79 -15.02
C SER A 32 28.96 -7.28 -13.58
N ASN A 33 29.81 -8.24 -13.23
CA ASN A 33 29.95 -8.75 -11.87
C ASN A 33 30.84 -7.80 -11.08
N ASP A 34 30.28 -6.77 -10.47
CA ASP A 34 30.93 -6.06 -9.37
C ASP A 34 29.87 -5.75 -8.31
N PRO A 35 29.93 -6.36 -7.11
CA PRO A 35 29.07 -5.96 -6.00
C PRO A 35 29.54 -4.61 -5.43
N PRO A 36 28.63 -3.66 -5.13
CA PRO A 36 29.00 -2.44 -4.42
C PRO A 36 29.44 -2.75 -2.97
N PRO A 37 30.37 -1.97 -2.40
CA PRO A 37 30.87 -2.21 -1.05
C PRO A 37 29.79 -1.87 -0.02
N TYR A 38 29.40 -2.83 0.81
CA TYR A 38 28.59 -2.60 2.00
C TYR A 38 29.48 -2.10 3.15
N ALA A 39 29.18 -0.91 3.68
CA ALA A 39 29.67 -0.46 4.97
C ALA A 39 28.75 -1.00 6.09
N PRO A 40 29.28 -1.48 7.23
CA PRO A 40 28.47 -1.93 8.35
C PRO A 40 28.12 -0.74 9.26
N GLY A 41 26.84 -0.48 9.46
CA GLY A 41 26.37 0.53 10.41
C GLY A 41 24.85 0.51 10.55
N ASP A 42 24.42 0.24 11.78
CA ASP A 42 23.07 0.37 12.34
C ASP A 42 21.97 -0.58 11.82
N ALA A 43 21.58 -1.53 12.68
CA ALA A 43 20.41 -2.37 12.49
C ALA A 43 19.13 -1.51 12.51
N PRO A 44 18.31 -1.50 11.44
CA PRO A 44 17.04 -0.78 11.47
C PRO A 44 15.98 -1.56 12.25
N ASP A 45 15.23 -0.81 13.06
CA ASP A 45 14.02 -1.24 13.76
C ASP A 45 13.07 -2.00 12.80
N ALA A 46 12.66 -3.21 13.19
CA ALA A 46 11.84 -4.16 12.43
C ALA A 46 10.40 -3.69 12.15
N SER A 47 10.12 -2.40 12.35
CA SER A 47 8.81 -1.76 12.26
C SER A 47 8.75 -0.61 11.24
N ALA A 48 9.88 -0.22 10.64
CA ALA A 48 9.91 0.81 9.62
C ALA A 48 9.38 0.26 8.28
N PRO A 49 8.52 1.01 7.55
CA PRO A 49 8.22 0.65 6.17
C PRO A 49 9.52 0.61 5.35
N PRO A 50 9.69 -0.33 4.41
CA PRO A 50 10.87 -0.33 3.55
C PRO A 50 10.98 0.99 2.79
N THR A 51 12.21 1.39 2.45
CA THR A 51 12.47 2.63 1.73
C THR A 51 11.84 2.56 0.35
N TYR A 52 10.81 3.36 0.11
CA TYR A 52 10.12 3.43 -1.17
C TYR A 52 10.54 4.65 -1.96
N THR A 53 10.57 4.52 -3.28
CA THR A 53 10.69 5.67 -4.18
C THR A 53 9.30 6.29 -4.36
N PRO A 54 9.15 7.63 -4.25
CA PRO A 54 7.87 8.29 -4.50
C PRO A 54 7.32 7.93 -5.89
N VAL A 55 6.00 7.69 -5.96
CA VAL A 55 5.32 7.36 -7.21
C VAL A 55 5.45 8.50 -8.23
N PRO A 56 5.80 8.24 -9.50
CA PRO A 56 5.84 9.27 -10.54
C PRO A 56 4.50 9.98 -10.70
N ALA A 57 4.52 11.31 -10.88
CA ALA A 57 3.33 12.15 -11.01
C ALA A 57 2.43 11.81 -12.21
N THR A 58 2.95 11.08 -13.21
CA THR A 58 2.20 10.61 -14.38
C THR A 58 1.40 9.32 -14.14
N THR A 59 1.51 8.73 -12.95
CA THR A 59 0.79 7.51 -12.62
C THR A 59 -0.69 7.80 -12.43
N THR A 60 -1.52 7.26 -13.31
CA THR A 60 -2.98 7.50 -13.31
C THR A 60 -3.77 6.42 -12.57
N HIS A 61 -3.19 5.23 -12.38
CA HIS A 61 -3.84 4.10 -11.72
C HIS A 61 -2.89 3.30 -10.82
N PHE A 62 -3.48 2.62 -9.84
CA PHE A 62 -2.79 1.81 -8.84
C PHE A 62 -3.53 0.49 -8.70
N LEU A 63 -2.84 -0.63 -8.89
CA LEU A 63 -3.42 -1.92 -8.52
C LEU A 63 -3.35 -2.07 -7.00
N LEU A 64 -4.51 -2.33 -6.37
CA LEU A 64 -4.59 -2.80 -4.99
C LEU A 64 -4.95 -4.28 -5.00
N ALA A 65 -4.15 -5.09 -4.30
CA ALA A 65 -4.41 -6.51 -4.16
C ALA A 65 -4.00 -6.99 -2.77
N GLU A 66 -4.79 -7.87 -2.17
CA GLU A 66 -4.44 -8.52 -0.91
C GLU A 66 -3.47 -9.66 -1.16
N VAL A 67 -2.34 -9.66 -0.47
CA VAL A 67 -1.32 -10.70 -0.53
C VAL A 67 -1.87 -11.95 0.15
N LYS A 68 -2.07 -13.01 -0.63
CA LYS A 68 -2.40 -14.34 -0.09
C LYS A 68 -1.14 -15.07 0.35
N GLN A 69 -0.11 -15.05 -0.50
CA GLN A 69 1.09 -15.85 -0.29
C GLN A 69 2.34 -15.19 -0.88
N ASN A 70 3.47 -15.32 -0.18
CA ASN A 70 4.79 -15.04 -0.72
C ASN A 70 5.39 -16.35 -1.28
N MET A 71 5.58 -16.39 -2.60
CA MET A 71 6.09 -17.56 -3.35
C MET A 71 7.55 -17.36 -3.81
N THR A 72 8.30 -16.53 -3.11
CA THR A 72 9.69 -16.22 -3.47
C THR A 72 10.60 -17.43 -3.23
N ILE A 73 11.14 -17.99 -4.31
CA ILE A 73 12.18 -19.02 -4.28
C ILE A 73 13.47 -18.47 -4.90
N THR A 74 13.44 -18.10 -6.18
CA THR A 74 14.57 -17.46 -6.90
C THR A 74 14.18 -16.11 -7.51
N LYS A 75 12.92 -15.97 -7.92
CA LYS A 75 12.32 -14.73 -8.40
C LYS A 75 11.30 -14.22 -7.37
N PRO A 76 11.40 -12.97 -6.89
CA PRO A 76 10.42 -12.44 -5.95
C PRO A 76 9.03 -12.45 -6.57
N THR A 77 8.11 -13.16 -5.92
CA THR A 77 6.77 -13.42 -6.45
C THR A 77 5.74 -13.44 -5.32
N LEU A 78 4.67 -12.68 -5.49
CA LEU A 78 3.49 -12.69 -4.61
C LEU A 78 2.30 -13.30 -5.34
N ILE A 79 1.49 -14.07 -4.63
CA ILE A 79 0.13 -14.41 -5.06
C ILE A 79 -0.81 -13.46 -4.33
N ALA A 80 -1.65 -12.76 -5.08
CA ALA A 80 -2.55 -11.75 -4.55
C ALA A 80 -3.94 -11.80 -5.18
N THR A 81 -4.91 -11.21 -4.49
CA THR A 81 -6.32 -11.14 -4.90
C THR A 81 -6.73 -9.68 -5.01
N ASP A 82 -7.32 -9.27 -6.13
CA ASP A 82 -7.83 -7.91 -6.30
C ASP A 82 -9.23 -7.71 -5.69
N ARG A 83 -9.75 -6.49 -5.86
CA ARG A 83 -11.11 -6.10 -5.46
C ARG A 83 -12.25 -6.86 -6.17
N ALA A 84 -11.96 -7.58 -7.26
CA ALA A 84 -12.91 -8.39 -7.98
C ALA A 84 -12.85 -9.87 -7.55
N GLY A 85 -12.01 -10.21 -6.57
CA GLY A 85 -11.81 -11.58 -6.10
C GLY A 85 -10.94 -12.43 -7.03
N ALA A 86 -10.24 -11.82 -8.00
CA ALA A 86 -9.41 -12.54 -8.93
C ALA A 86 -8.01 -12.79 -8.35
N ASP A 87 -7.60 -14.06 -8.31
CA ASP A 87 -6.23 -14.46 -7.94
C ASP A 87 -5.29 -14.39 -9.15
N PHE A 88 -4.10 -13.82 -8.93
CA PHE A 88 -3.02 -13.72 -9.91
C PHE A 88 -1.65 -13.57 -9.24
N ALA A 89 -0.59 -13.78 -10.01
CA ALA A 89 0.79 -13.56 -9.57
C ALA A 89 1.23 -12.12 -9.84
N ILE A 90 2.04 -11.58 -8.93
CA ILE A 90 2.82 -10.35 -9.10
C ILE A 90 4.29 -10.75 -9.04
N THR A 91 5.00 -10.62 -10.15
CA THR A 91 6.42 -11.01 -10.25
C THR A 91 7.30 -9.78 -10.37
N PHE A 92 8.40 -9.75 -9.62
CA PHE A 92 9.38 -8.67 -9.66
C PHE A 92 10.62 -9.14 -10.42
N GLU A 93 11.16 -8.27 -11.27
CA GLU A 93 12.41 -8.54 -12.01
C GLU A 93 13.65 -8.04 -11.26
N ASP A 94 13.47 -7.14 -10.30
CA ASP A 94 14.52 -6.68 -9.41
C ASP A 94 15.11 -7.82 -8.56
N ARG A 95 16.43 -8.01 -8.66
CA ARG A 95 17.16 -9.02 -7.88
C ARG A 95 17.32 -8.67 -6.39
N GLY A 96 17.13 -7.40 -6.03
CA GLY A 96 17.39 -6.88 -4.68
C GLY A 96 16.15 -6.59 -3.82
N ILE A 97 14.94 -6.94 -4.29
CA ILE A 97 13.71 -6.66 -3.53
C ILE A 97 13.53 -7.71 -2.43
N ASP A 98 13.51 -7.23 -1.18
CA ASP A 98 13.22 -8.06 -0.02
C ASP A 98 11.72 -8.12 0.26
N LEU A 99 11.10 -9.26 -0.04
CA LEU A 99 9.68 -9.53 0.24
C LEU A 99 9.47 -10.23 1.59
N ARG A 100 10.52 -10.57 2.36
CA ARG A 100 10.38 -11.25 3.67
C ARG A 100 9.51 -10.48 4.68
N PRO A 101 9.51 -9.13 4.73
CA PRO A 101 8.64 -8.39 5.64
C PRO A 101 7.15 -8.41 5.26
N VAL A 102 6.83 -8.74 4.00
CA VAL A 102 5.46 -8.72 3.47
C VAL A 102 4.69 -9.94 3.97
N LYS A 103 3.57 -9.70 4.65
CA LYS A 103 2.76 -10.75 5.27
C LYS A 103 1.51 -11.05 4.45
N SER A 104 0.99 -12.26 4.61
CA SER A 104 -0.36 -12.60 4.16
C SER A 104 -1.38 -11.67 4.82
N GLY A 105 -2.40 -11.27 4.07
CA GLY A 105 -3.42 -10.31 4.48
C GLY A 105 -2.97 -8.85 4.42
N TRP A 106 -1.77 -8.53 3.90
CA TRP A 106 -1.39 -7.16 3.59
C TRP A 106 -1.87 -6.77 2.20
N THR A 107 -2.10 -5.48 1.98
CA THR A 107 -2.44 -4.97 0.65
C THR A 107 -1.18 -4.47 -0.05
N VAL A 108 -0.86 -5.04 -1.20
CA VAL A 108 0.18 -4.53 -2.10
C VAL A 108 -0.40 -3.48 -3.03
N VAL A 109 0.34 -2.38 -3.21
CA VAL A 109 0.02 -1.27 -4.09
C VAL A 109 1.05 -1.24 -5.21
N VAL A 110 0.62 -1.50 -6.44
CA VAL A 110 1.49 -1.46 -7.63
C VAL A 110 1.11 -0.26 -8.51
N PRO A 111 1.88 0.85 -8.45
CA PRO A 111 1.59 2.04 -9.25
C PRO A 111 1.85 1.79 -10.74
N GLY A 112 0.89 2.18 -11.59
CA GLY A 112 0.97 2.02 -13.03
C GLY A 112 1.09 0.56 -13.46
N ALA A 113 0.43 -0.34 -12.74
CA ALA A 113 0.50 -1.78 -12.99
C ALA A 113 0.03 -2.12 -14.41
N THR A 114 0.75 -3.02 -15.07
CA THR A 114 0.33 -3.65 -16.31
C THR A 114 0.25 -5.16 -16.13
N ARG A 115 -0.61 -5.80 -16.91
CA ARG A 115 -0.71 -7.26 -16.93
C ARG A 115 -0.12 -7.82 -18.22
N THR A 116 0.35 -9.05 -18.15
CA THR A 116 0.77 -9.80 -19.34
C THR A 116 -0.45 -10.29 -20.13
N SER A 117 -0.27 -10.50 -21.44
CA SER A 117 -1.26 -11.23 -22.22
C SER A 117 -1.37 -12.66 -21.65
N PRO A 118 -2.59 -13.15 -21.38
CA PRO A 118 -2.75 -14.53 -20.98
C PRO A 118 -2.32 -15.43 -22.14
N ALA A 119 -1.40 -16.38 -21.89
CA ALA A 119 -1.19 -17.48 -22.82
C ALA A 119 -2.48 -18.30 -22.93
N GLU A 120 -2.69 -19.01 -24.03
CA GLU A 120 -3.90 -19.81 -24.26
C GLU A 120 -4.24 -20.69 -23.05
N GLY A 121 -5.43 -20.50 -22.48
CA GLY A 121 -5.92 -21.22 -21.30
C GLY A 121 -5.30 -20.84 -19.95
N LYS A 122 -4.32 -19.93 -19.88
CA LYS A 122 -3.70 -19.45 -18.64
C LYS A 122 -4.21 -18.07 -18.27
N ARG A 123 -4.20 -17.72 -16.98
CA ARG A 123 -4.40 -16.35 -16.52
C ARG A 123 -3.11 -15.55 -16.72
N GLY A 124 -3.23 -14.27 -17.09
CA GLY A 124 -2.09 -13.35 -17.10
C GLY A 124 -1.57 -13.08 -15.69
N PHE A 125 -0.49 -12.33 -15.57
CA PHE A 125 0.10 -11.93 -14.30
C PHE A 125 0.58 -10.47 -14.37
N VAL A 126 0.85 -9.87 -13.22
CA VAL A 126 1.43 -8.53 -13.14
C VAL A 126 2.95 -8.64 -13.12
N ARG A 127 3.62 -7.91 -14.02
CA ARG A 127 5.08 -7.84 -14.08
C ARG A 127 5.55 -6.48 -13.58
N VAL A 128 6.31 -6.48 -12.49
CA VAL A 128 7.04 -5.31 -12.01
C VAL A 128 8.45 -5.39 -12.61
N GLY A 129 8.71 -4.55 -13.61
CA GLY A 129 9.98 -4.52 -14.33
C GLY A 129 11.14 -4.03 -13.47
N GLU A 130 12.37 -4.25 -13.95
CA GLU A 130 13.59 -3.81 -13.26
C GLU A 130 13.58 -2.30 -12.94
N GLY A 131 14.03 -1.94 -11.74
CA GLY A 131 14.03 -0.59 -11.21
C GLY A 131 12.65 -0.10 -10.71
N ARG A 132 11.59 -0.90 -10.83
CA ARG A 132 10.22 -0.53 -10.41
C ARG A 132 9.80 -1.16 -9.09
N GLY A 133 10.51 -2.16 -8.59
CA GLY A 133 10.19 -2.83 -7.33
C GLY A 133 10.16 -1.90 -6.13
N THR A 134 11.02 -0.88 -6.08
CA THR A 134 11.06 0.12 -4.99
C THR A 134 9.89 1.11 -5.03
N CYS A 135 9.13 1.15 -6.13
CA CYS A 135 7.90 1.92 -6.25
C CYS A 135 6.65 1.11 -5.83
N VAL A 136 6.80 -0.16 -5.45
CA VAL A 136 5.69 -0.98 -4.95
C VAL A 136 5.58 -0.78 -3.44
N HIS A 137 4.40 -0.37 -2.98
CA HIS A 137 4.13 -0.09 -1.57
C HIS A 137 3.31 -1.21 -0.94
N TYR A 138 3.38 -1.29 0.39
CA TYR A 138 2.61 -2.26 1.17
C TYR A 138 1.86 -1.57 2.30
N LEU A 139 0.56 -1.85 2.41
CA LEU A 139 -0.32 -1.37 3.46
C LEU A 139 -0.60 -2.54 4.42
N PRO A 140 -0.33 -2.39 5.73
CA PRO A 140 -0.36 -3.50 6.69
C PRO A 140 -1.78 -3.84 7.18
N ALA A 141 -2.72 -4.02 6.25
CA ALA A 141 -4.09 -4.46 6.48
C ALA A 141 -4.67 -5.11 5.20
N GLY A 142 -5.77 -5.86 5.38
CA GLY A 142 -6.51 -6.48 4.28
C GLY A 142 -7.12 -5.44 3.34
N LEU A 143 -7.44 -5.88 2.12
CA LEU A 143 -7.84 -4.98 1.04
C LEU A 143 -9.14 -4.23 1.36
N GLU A 144 -10.11 -4.91 1.95
CA GLU A 144 -11.39 -4.31 2.36
C GLU A 144 -11.16 -3.15 3.33
N ARG A 145 -10.37 -3.38 4.38
CA ARG A 145 -10.04 -2.33 5.38
C ARG A 145 -9.29 -1.16 4.75
N VAL A 146 -8.37 -1.41 3.82
CA VAL A 146 -7.65 -0.34 3.11
C VAL A 146 -8.61 0.54 2.30
N LEU A 147 -9.54 -0.08 1.57
CA LEU A 147 -10.53 0.64 0.77
C LEU A 147 -11.45 1.48 1.65
N ASP A 148 -11.89 0.93 2.79
CA ASP A 148 -12.74 1.64 3.75
C ASP A 148 -12.04 2.85 4.38
N LEU A 149 -10.80 2.68 4.85
CA LEU A 149 -10.02 3.78 5.42
C LEU A 149 -9.74 4.86 4.36
N GLY A 150 -9.50 4.47 3.11
CA GLY A 150 -9.33 5.40 2.00
C GLY A 150 -10.60 6.20 1.68
N ARG A 151 -11.77 5.56 1.73
CA ARG A 151 -13.07 6.24 1.56
C ARG A 151 -13.30 7.27 2.67
N GLN A 152 -13.09 6.87 3.94
CA GLN A 152 -13.22 7.77 5.09
C GLN A 152 -12.31 8.99 5.01
N LEU A 153 -11.06 8.81 4.58
CA LEU A 153 -10.14 9.93 4.38
C LEU A 153 -10.58 10.86 3.24
N GLY A 154 -11.15 10.31 2.15
CA GLY A 154 -11.69 11.08 1.05
C GLY A 154 -12.91 11.91 1.46
N GLU A 155 -13.82 11.31 2.25
CA GLU A 155 -14.99 11.97 2.82
C GLU A 155 -14.58 13.11 3.77
N ALA A 156 -13.68 12.83 4.72
CA ALA A 156 -13.16 13.83 5.66
C ALA A 156 -12.38 14.99 4.98
N ALA A 157 -11.87 14.78 3.76
CA ALA A 157 -11.24 15.82 2.97
C ALA A 157 -12.25 16.64 2.14
N ARG A 158 -13.41 16.08 1.79
CA ARG A 158 -14.47 16.72 1.00
C ARG A 158 -15.54 17.40 1.86
N GLY A 159 -15.71 16.99 3.12
CA GLY A 159 -16.63 17.58 4.09
C GLY A 159 -15.90 18.02 5.35
N GLY A 160 -16.20 19.22 5.83
CA GLY A 160 -15.78 19.71 7.15
C GLY A 160 -16.57 19.05 8.28
N GLU A 161 -16.52 17.72 8.34
CA GLU A 161 -17.27 16.94 9.32
C GLU A 161 -16.83 17.31 10.74
N ALA A 162 -17.82 17.45 11.63
CA ALA A 162 -17.58 17.70 13.04
C ALA A 162 -16.57 16.66 13.55
N ALA A 163 -15.48 17.14 14.13
CA ALA A 163 -14.47 16.26 14.66
C ALA A 163 -15.07 15.47 15.82
N VAL A 164 -15.30 14.17 15.65
CA VAL A 164 -15.74 13.28 16.73
C VAL A 164 -14.56 12.58 17.40
N CYS A 165 -14.68 12.30 18.69
CA CYS A 165 -13.71 11.51 19.42
C CYS A 165 -13.82 10.03 19.05
N ALA A 166 -12.75 9.42 18.53
CA ALA A 166 -12.74 8.01 18.15
C ALA A 166 -12.92 7.02 19.31
N GLY A 167 -12.73 7.44 20.57
CA GLY A 167 -12.88 6.56 21.74
C GLY A 167 -14.25 6.60 22.42
N CYS A 168 -15.04 7.66 22.20
CA CYS A 168 -16.34 7.85 22.86
C CYS A 168 -17.41 8.54 22.01
N GLU A 169 -17.11 8.84 20.74
CA GLU A 169 -18.01 9.38 19.72
C GLU A 169 -18.56 10.79 20.00
N LYS A 170 -18.10 11.45 21.06
CA LYS A 170 -18.47 12.84 21.35
C LYS A 170 -17.91 13.81 20.31
N GLU A 171 -18.75 14.72 19.85
CA GLU A 171 -18.38 15.82 18.97
C GLU A 171 -17.49 16.85 19.68
N GLU A 172 -16.61 17.48 18.91
CA GLU A 172 -15.84 18.67 19.31
C GLU A 172 -16.81 19.83 19.52
N THR A 173 -16.91 20.32 20.76
CA THR A 173 -17.72 21.50 21.11
C THR A 173 -16.85 22.75 21.13
N GLU A 174 -17.46 23.93 20.96
CA GLU A 174 -16.77 25.22 21.11
C GLU A 174 -16.15 25.34 22.52
N GLY A 175 -14.84 25.11 22.61
CA GLY A 175 -14.07 25.16 23.86
C GLY A 175 -13.17 23.94 24.13
N ASP A 176 -13.47 22.78 23.54
CA ASP A 176 -12.77 21.51 23.81
C ASP A 176 -12.18 20.91 22.54
N ALA A 177 -11.07 21.49 22.07
CA ALA A 177 -10.39 21.02 20.87
C ALA A 177 -9.90 19.57 21.03
N LEU A 178 -10.23 18.69 20.08
CA LEU A 178 -9.81 17.29 20.13
C LEU A 178 -8.34 17.13 19.77
N MET A 179 -7.63 16.35 20.58
CA MET A 179 -6.24 15.98 20.33
C MET A 179 -6.14 14.99 19.18
N ARG A 180 -5.22 15.21 18.25
CA ARG A 180 -4.94 14.26 17.16
C ARG A 180 -3.96 13.18 17.61
N CYS A 181 -4.10 11.99 17.04
CA CYS A 181 -3.08 10.95 17.17
C CYS A 181 -1.74 11.48 16.64
N THR A 182 -0.71 11.50 17.48
CA THR A 182 0.64 11.99 17.09
C THR A 182 1.32 11.10 16.06
N GLY A 183 0.89 9.84 15.91
CA GLY A 183 1.47 8.88 14.97
C GLY A 183 1.00 9.06 13.52
N CYS A 184 -0.31 9.19 13.31
CA CYS A 184 -0.90 9.29 11.96
C CYS A 184 -1.62 10.62 11.68
N GLY A 185 -1.92 11.44 12.71
CA GLY A 185 -2.63 12.71 12.58
C GLY A 185 -4.13 12.62 12.24
N ARG A 186 -4.67 11.41 12.03
CA ARG A 186 -6.04 11.19 11.54
C ARG A 186 -7.08 11.07 12.66
N ALA A 187 -6.91 10.12 13.57
CA ALA A 187 -7.85 9.92 14.69
C ALA A 187 -7.76 11.08 15.69
N ARG A 188 -8.92 11.44 16.27
CA ARG A 188 -9.09 12.55 17.21
C ARG A 188 -9.65 12.07 18.55
N TYR A 189 -9.25 12.69 19.64
CA TYR A 189 -9.59 12.27 20.99
C TYR A 189 -9.80 13.44 21.95
N CYS A 190 -10.82 13.34 22.81
CA CYS A 190 -11.03 14.31 23.88
C CYS A 190 -10.06 14.10 25.06
N SER A 191 -9.45 12.92 25.17
CA SER A 191 -8.55 12.57 26.28
C SER A 191 -7.58 11.45 25.91
N LYS A 192 -6.48 11.35 26.66
CA LYS A 192 -5.56 10.21 26.58
C LYS A 192 -6.22 8.88 26.95
N VAL A 193 -7.30 8.90 27.74
CA VAL A 193 -8.08 7.71 28.10
C VAL A 193 -8.78 7.17 26.86
N CYS A 194 -9.49 8.04 26.13
CA CYS A 194 -10.13 7.66 24.86
C CYS A 194 -9.12 7.17 23.82
N GLN A 195 -7.94 7.81 23.73
CA GLN A 195 -6.87 7.35 22.85
C GLN A 195 -6.37 5.94 23.20
N LYS A 196 -6.13 5.65 24.49
CA LYS A 196 -5.66 4.31 24.92
C LYS A 196 -6.72 3.23 24.68
N LYS A 197 -7.99 3.56 24.92
CA LYS A 197 -9.11 2.67 24.66
C LYS A 197 -9.19 2.33 23.17
N ASP A 198 -9.23 3.33 22.31
CA ASP A 198 -9.28 3.13 20.86
C ASP A 198 -8.03 2.39 20.32
N TRP A 199 -6.85 2.67 20.90
CA TRP A 199 -5.62 1.96 20.57
C TRP A 199 -5.67 0.47 20.87
N GLY A 200 -6.25 0.05 22.00
CA GLY A 200 -6.32 -1.34 22.43
C GLY A 200 -7.53 -2.10 21.89
N GLU A 201 -8.69 -1.46 21.88
CA GLU A 201 -10.00 -2.09 21.66
C GLU A 201 -10.65 -1.60 20.35
N GLY A 202 -10.46 -0.32 19.98
CA GLY A 202 -11.11 0.29 18.81
C GLY A 202 -10.40 0.03 17.47
N GLY A 203 -9.26 -0.66 17.49
CA GLY A 203 -8.54 -1.06 16.28
C GLY A 203 -7.56 0.00 15.73
N HIS A 204 -7.47 1.17 16.36
CA HIS A 204 -6.62 2.25 15.87
C HIS A 204 -5.13 1.89 15.78
N LYS A 205 -4.64 0.94 16.60
CA LYS A 205 -3.26 0.46 16.49
C LYS A 205 -2.93 -0.09 15.09
N VAL A 206 -3.88 -0.74 14.42
CA VAL A 206 -3.72 -1.24 13.06
C VAL A 206 -3.91 -0.10 12.08
N ASP A 207 -5.00 0.66 12.19
CA ASP A 207 -5.31 1.76 11.27
C ASP A 207 -4.25 2.85 11.25
N CYS A 208 -3.65 3.16 12.41
CA CYS A 208 -2.57 4.13 12.51
C CYS A 208 -1.40 3.73 11.59
N LYS A 209 -1.07 2.43 11.51
CA LYS A 209 -0.02 1.95 10.61
C LYS A 209 -0.44 2.05 9.14
N VAL A 210 -1.71 1.75 8.84
CA VAL A 210 -2.25 1.88 7.48
C VAL A 210 -2.21 3.35 7.05
N PHE A 211 -2.71 4.27 7.86
CA PHE A 211 -2.68 5.70 7.56
C PHE A 211 -1.27 6.23 7.33
N LYS A 212 -0.29 5.82 8.13
CA LYS A 212 1.12 6.18 7.89
C LYS A 212 1.62 5.63 6.55
N ALA A 213 1.27 4.40 6.20
CA ALA A 213 1.66 3.80 4.92
C ALA A 213 0.95 4.47 3.72
N MET A 214 -0.32 4.85 3.85
CA MET A 214 -1.06 5.63 2.85
C MET A 214 -0.46 7.03 2.65
N ALA A 215 -0.08 7.70 3.75
CA ALA A 215 0.60 8.99 3.71
C ALA A 215 1.91 8.91 2.93
N VAL A 216 2.70 7.84 3.13
CA VAL A 216 3.92 7.59 2.35
C VAL A 216 3.60 7.29 0.88
N THR A 217 2.55 6.51 0.61
CA THR A 217 2.20 6.06 -0.76
C THR A 217 1.69 7.21 -1.63
N TRP A 218 0.87 8.11 -1.10
CA TRP A 218 0.22 9.18 -1.87
C TRP A 218 0.60 10.62 -1.45
N GLY A 219 1.38 10.79 -0.39
CA GLY A 219 1.81 12.10 0.12
C GLY A 219 0.70 12.88 0.82
N ALA A 220 -0.16 12.18 1.56
CA ALA A 220 -1.33 12.74 2.26
C ALA A 220 -1.11 12.95 3.75
#